data_AF-A0A4Q6EAJ8-F1
#
_entry.id   AF-A0A4Q6EAJ8-F1
#
_cell.length_a   1.000
_cell.length_b   1.000
_cell.length_c   1.000
_cell.angle_alpha   90.00
_cell.angle_beta   90.00
_cell.angle_gamma   90.00
#
_symmetry.space_group_name_H-M   'P 1'
#
loop_
_entity.id
_entity.type
_entity.pdbx_description
1 polymer ?
#
loop_
_entity_poly.entity_id
_entity_poly.type
_entity_poly.pdbx_seq_one_letter_code
_entity_poly.pdbx_strand_id
1 'polypeptide(L)'
;MIFMKKAYFVFLLILIFSLRIEAQNVGIGTDNPTTKLDVSGNFKVSAVYTAAVNQPTAAQTITLVNAVTSTISSVDSTARIYDPGGSGAHYPANVATGFLAVNNSVLGSYIELFIELIELGTGDSLKIYDGNDGTSPLLYEVGNGFSGNNITLNLSGNVLYCTFKSNADASVGAGFSLQLKRKFISNNASEQGISTGAAVVFYSKEAAFRTGILKNSSIGLVSFASGTNTIASGNSATSFGSGTLASGDNSTAFGNQTIASGRGAVAMGGNGFTGSSFVNSNAIGTNSVAMGGGCYATQTNSVAMGTSTIASGYSSIAIGSLGVKGAIYSQTTAAGTNSVAIGYGTVASGSYSLAIGAVNQAAGMFSTSIGYNTAAEGNYSTSMCYGTTASGSYSTAMGYNTTSSGDYSTAMGKNVRVTGEGSFAIGDNTSTSAVYAGQNVMHMRFSNGYRFYTTGNHSTGVSMGAGANSWSIISDIRKKEFYKPADGKTFLQKISSMQLGSWNYIGQDKNTYRHYGPMAQEFYKHFGNDGVGSIGNDTTIASADIDGVMMIAIQALVKENEVLKKENEKLENRLKKVEAILLKQE
;
A
#
# COMPACT_ATOMS: atom_id res chain seq x y z
N MET A 1 31.81 -16.50 -38.23
CA MET A 1 30.71 -16.23 -39.17
C MET A 1 29.40 -16.58 -38.46
N ILE A 2 28.55 -15.56 -38.22
CA ILE A 2 27.08 -15.63 -37.99
C ILE A 2 26.55 -15.99 -36.58
N PHE A 3 25.96 -14.95 -35.94
CA PHE A 3 24.86 -14.90 -34.93
C PHE A 3 25.16 -15.39 -33.49
N MET A 4 24.77 -14.74 -32.38
CA MET A 4 23.71 -13.76 -32.13
C MET A 4 23.99 -13.01 -30.80
N LYS A 5 24.09 -11.67 -30.83
CA LYS A 5 24.15 -10.77 -29.67
C LYS A 5 22.78 -10.11 -29.48
N LYS A 6 22.19 -10.13 -28.27
CA LYS A 6 21.23 -9.13 -27.77
C LYS A 6 20.88 -9.36 -26.28
N ALA A 7 21.41 -8.51 -25.39
CA ALA A 7 20.80 -8.02 -24.13
C ALA A 7 21.78 -7.02 -23.47
N TYR A 8 21.59 -5.71 -23.69
CA TYR A 8 21.14 -4.70 -22.72
C TYR A 8 22.10 -4.38 -21.55
N PHE A 9 22.75 -3.21 -21.61
CA PHE A 9 22.65 -2.11 -20.62
C PHE A 9 23.52 -0.93 -21.12
N VAL A 10 22.94 0.15 -21.66
CA VAL A 10 22.57 1.42 -20.99
C VAL A 10 23.69 2.49 -21.06
N PHE A 11 23.28 3.66 -21.56
CA PHE A 11 23.97 4.97 -21.62
C PHE A 11 25.22 5.12 -22.53
N LEU A 12 25.01 5.73 -23.71
CA LEU A 12 25.64 6.99 -24.15
C LEU A 12 25.47 7.09 -25.68
N LEU A 13 24.47 7.85 -26.14
CA LEU A 13 24.41 8.29 -27.53
C LEU A 13 24.32 9.82 -27.52
N ILE A 14 25.48 10.46 -27.48
CA ILE A 14 25.64 11.85 -27.88
C ILE A 14 25.50 11.85 -29.40
N LEU A 15 24.32 12.19 -29.91
CA LEU A 15 24.17 12.62 -31.29
C LEU A 15 24.72 14.04 -31.38
N ILE A 16 25.83 14.18 -32.12
CA ILE A 16 26.36 15.46 -32.55
C ILE A 16 25.39 16.02 -33.60
N PHE A 17 24.35 16.72 -33.15
CA PHE A 17 23.79 17.84 -33.89
C PHE A 17 24.34 19.09 -33.22
N SER A 18 25.15 19.87 -33.94
CA SER A 18 25.52 21.21 -33.50
C SER A 18 24.27 22.09 -33.55
N LEU A 19 23.51 22.11 -32.46
CA LEU A 19 22.54 23.16 -32.20
C LEU A 19 23.35 24.42 -31.89
N ARG A 20 23.44 25.36 -32.83
CA ARG A 20 23.96 26.70 -32.56
C ARG A 20 22.86 27.46 -31.83
N ILE A 21 22.95 27.55 -30.51
CA ILE A 21 22.08 28.42 -29.70
C ILE A 21 22.73 29.80 -29.71
N GLU A 22 22.20 30.72 -30.51
CA GLU A 22 22.52 32.13 -30.40
C GLU A 22 21.54 32.76 -29.42
N ALA A 23 22.03 33.10 -28.24
CA ALA A 23 21.27 33.83 -27.25
C ALA A 23 21.95 35.19 -27.04
N GLN A 24 21.31 36.26 -27.48
CA GLN A 24 21.66 37.61 -27.05
C GLN A 24 21.09 37.80 -25.64
N ASN A 25 21.95 38.10 -24.68
CA ASN A 25 21.69 38.24 -23.24
C ASN A 25 21.54 36.94 -22.42
N VAL A 26 22.51 36.02 -22.52
CA VAL A 26 22.73 35.02 -21.45
C VAL A 26 23.73 35.61 -20.46
N GLY A 27 23.23 36.01 -19.28
CA GLY A 27 24.11 36.32 -18.15
C GLY A 27 24.74 35.03 -17.64
N ILE A 28 26.00 34.80 -18.00
CA ILE A 28 26.83 33.75 -17.41
C ILE A 28 27.28 34.27 -16.04
N GLY A 29 26.74 33.70 -14.96
CA GLY A 29 27.29 33.92 -13.63
C GLY A 29 28.70 33.35 -13.56
N THR A 30 29.70 34.22 -13.36
CA THR A 30 31.05 33.86 -12.94
C THR A 30 30.97 33.73 -11.41
N ASP A 31 31.24 32.58 -10.77
CA ASP A 31 32.57 32.00 -10.62
C ASP A 31 32.53 30.48 -10.29
N ASN A 32 33.40 29.74 -10.98
CA ASN A 32 33.87 28.35 -10.77
C ASN A 32 32.98 27.14 -11.16
N PRO A 33 33.58 26.07 -11.74
CA PRO A 33 33.00 25.35 -12.87
C PRO A 33 32.85 23.85 -12.61
N THR A 34 31.67 23.28 -12.88
CA THR A 34 31.51 21.96 -13.51
C THR A 34 30.03 21.74 -13.79
N THR A 35 29.63 22.23 -14.97
CA THR A 35 28.51 21.73 -15.78
C THR A 35 27.12 21.78 -15.14
N LYS A 36 26.47 22.96 -15.10
CA LYS A 36 25.01 23.06 -15.23
C LYS A 36 24.64 24.27 -16.09
N LEU A 37 23.78 24.04 -17.08
CA LEU A 37 23.05 25.07 -17.82
C LEU A 37 22.03 25.66 -16.85
N ASP A 38 22.24 26.87 -16.36
CA ASP A 38 21.24 27.62 -15.61
C ASP A 38 20.40 28.44 -16.60
N VAL A 39 19.14 28.05 -16.80
CA VAL A 39 18.20 28.78 -17.66
C VAL A 39 17.26 29.56 -16.76
N SER A 40 17.68 30.77 -16.38
CA SER A 40 16.79 31.77 -15.78
C SER A 40 15.98 32.46 -16.88
N GLY A 41 15.03 31.73 -17.47
CA GLY A 41 14.15 32.23 -18.54
C GLY A 41 13.30 31.13 -19.17
N ASN A 42 12.33 31.52 -20.02
CA ASN A 42 11.50 30.57 -20.75
C ASN A 42 12.31 29.92 -21.90
N PHE A 43 12.39 28.59 -21.93
CA PHE A 43 12.90 27.85 -23.08
C PHE A 43 11.87 27.92 -24.22
N LYS A 44 12.01 28.90 -25.13
CA LYS A 44 11.13 29.02 -26.30
C LYS A 44 11.80 28.36 -27.51
N VAL A 45 11.47 27.09 -27.76
CA VAL A 45 11.69 26.52 -29.10
C VAL A 45 10.56 27.03 -30.00
N SER A 46 10.71 28.26 -30.48
CA SER A 46 9.87 28.77 -31.55
C SER A 46 10.26 28.01 -32.82
N ALA A 47 9.30 27.37 -33.49
CA ALA A 47 9.46 27.12 -34.91
C ALA A 47 9.87 28.45 -35.56
N VAL A 48 10.90 28.42 -36.41
CA VAL A 48 11.42 29.61 -37.09
C VAL A 48 10.28 30.23 -37.90
N TYR A 49 9.69 31.30 -37.38
CA TYR A 49 8.91 32.20 -38.22
C TYR A 49 9.86 33.31 -38.66
N THR A 50 10.41 33.16 -39.86
CA THR A 50 11.14 34.22 -40.55
C THR A 50 10.16 35.28 -41.04
N ALA A 51 9.59 36.06 -40.12
CA ALA A 51 9.24 37.43 -40.48
C ALA A 51 10.57 38.19 -40.49
N ALA A 52 11.17 38.33 -41.67
CA ALA A 52 12.37 39.12 -41.84
C ALA A 52 12.12 40.53 -41.27
N VAL A 53 12.86 40.92 -40.23
CA VAL A 53 12.92 42.31 -39.78
C VAL A 53 13.74 43.06 -40.82
N ASN A 54 13.12 43.35 -41.96
CA ASN A 54 13.75 44.16 -42.99
C ASN A 54 13.84 45.59 -42.46
N GLN A 55 15.06 46.14 -42.47
CA GLN A 55 15.29 47.57 -42.25
C GLN A 55 14.46 48.37 -43.26
N PRO A 56 13.91 49.55 -42.91
CA PRO A 56 13.15 50.37 -43.84
C PRO A 56 13.98 50.65 -45.09
N THR A 57 13.40 50.38 -46.27
CA THR A 57 14.01 50.77 -47.55
C THR A 57 13.87 52.29 -47.76
N ALA A 58 14.60 52.86 -48.72
CA ALA A 58 14.50 54.30 -49.03
C ALA A 58 13.06 54.74 -49.37
N ALA A 59 12.25 53.86 -49.99
CA ALA A 59 10.85 54.13 -50.30
C ALA A 59 9.91 54.12 -49.08
N GLN A 60 10.35 53.52 -47.96
CA GLN A 60 9.61 53.45 -46.70
C GLN A 60 10.07 54.53 -45.69
N THR A 61 11.03 55.37 -46.09
CA THR A 61 11.49 56.52 -45.31
C THR A 61 10.78 57.77 -45.83
N ILE A 62 9.94 58.36 -44.98
CA ILE A 62 9.26 59.62 -45.24
C ILE A 62 10.09 60.74 -44.62
N THR A 63 10.75 61.51 -45.48
CA THR A 63 11.38 62.77 -45.07
C THR A 63 10.32 63.87 -45.04
N LEU A 64 10.16 64.53 -43.90
CA LEU A 64 9.23 65.64 -43.78
C LEU A 64 9.85 66.87 -44.47
N VAL A 65 9.31 67.23 -45.64
CA VAL A 65 9.68 68.43 -46.38
C VAL A 65 8.40 69.19 -46.71
N ASN A 66 8.21 70.37 -46.10
CA ASN A 66 6.99 71.18 -46.18
C ASN A 66 5.74 70.53 -45.54
N ALA A 67 4.72 71.36 -45.30
CA ALA A 67 3.51 71.01 -44.56
C ALA A 67 2.52 70.12 -45.34
N VAL A 68 2.91 68.88 -45.64
CA VAL A 68 2.11 67.93 -46.41
C VAL A 68 1.82 66.67 -45.59
N THR A 69 0.55 66.26 -45.56
CA THR A 69 0.14 64.98 -44.97
C THR A 69 0.67 63.83 -45.84
N SER A 70 1.49 62.96 -45.26
CA SER A 70 2.04 61.77 -45.93
C SER A 70 1.54 60.50 -45.24
N THR A 71 1.03 59.53 -46.00
CA THR A 71 0.47 58.27 -45.47
C THR A 71 1.40 57.10 -45.76
N ILE A 72 1.75 56.30 -44.74
CA ILE A 72 2.47 55.02 -44.92
C ILE A 72 1.47 53.95 -45.37
N SER A 73 1.86 53.12 -46.35
CA SER A 73 0.98 52.10 -46.92
C SER A 73 0.53 51.05 -45.90
N SER A 74 -0.72 50.62 -46.02
CA SER A 74 -1.32 49.57 -45.16
C SER A 74 -0.73 48.17 -45.40
N VAL A 75 0.27 47.99 -46.26
CA VAL A 75 0.97 46.71 -46.47
C VAL A 75 2.39 46.67 -45.92
N ASP A 76 2.98 47.80 -45.52
CA ASP A 76 4.37 47.85 -45.04
C ASP A 76 4.51 47.41 -43.57
N SER A 77 5.48 46.54 -43.29
CA SER A 77 5.76 46.03 -41.94
C SER A 77 6.63 46.97 -41.10
N THR A 78 7.46 47.79 -41.75
CA THR A 78 8.32 48.82 -41.13
C THR A 78 8.34 50.09 -42.00
N ALA A 79 8.42 51.25 -41.36
CA ALA A 79 8.57 52.55 -42.01
C ALA A 79 9.35 53.51 -41.11
N ARG A 80 9.91 54.57 -41.68
CA ARG A 80 10.63 55.62 -40.93
C ARG A 80 10.06 56.98 -41.27
N ILE A 81 9.78 57.80 -40.26
CA ILE A 81 9.49 59.22 -40.41
C ILE A 81 10.72 59.96 -39.89
N TYR A 82 11.28 60.81 -40.72
CA TYR A 82 12.57 61.41 -40.47
C TYR A 82 12.53 62.90 -40.79
N ASP A 83 13.05 63.71 -39.88
CA ASP A 83 13.37 65.11 -40.09
C ASP A 83 14.89 65.28 -39.96
N PRO A 84 15.60 65.77 -41.00
CA PRO A 84 17.06 65.84 -41.00
C PRO A 84 17.65 66.94 -40.11
N GLY A 85 16.84 67.88 -39.61
CA GLY A 85 17.30 69.01 -38.81
C GLY A 85 18.12 70.07 -39.60
N GLY A 86 18.52 71.14 -38.91
CA GLY A 86 19.40 72.20 -39.43
C GLY A 86 18.79 73.18 -40.46
N SER A 87 19.63 74.03 -41.06
CA SER A 87 19.24 75.12 -41.98
C SER A 87 18.62 74.69 -43.32
N GLY A 88 18.53 73.37 -43.56
CA GLY A 88 17.84 72.76 -44.70
C GLY A 88 16.41 72.27 -44.39
N ALA A 89 15.94 72.45 -43.15
CA ALA A 89 14.57 72.11 -42.76
C ALA A 89 13.59 73.14 -43.33
N HIS A 90 12.93 72.82 -44.44
CA HIS A 90 11.95 73.68 -45.10
C HIS A 90 10.59 73.68 -44.36
N TYR A 91 10.54 74.25 -43.15
CA TYR A 91 9.28 74.56 -42.48
C TYR A 91 9.04 76.07 -42.49
N PRO A 92 7.90 76.57 -43.01
CA PRO A 92 7.47 77.93 -42.73
C PRO A 92 7.28 78.08 -41.21
N ALA A 93 7.71 79.22 -40.64
CA ALA A 93 7.62 79.47 -39.20
C ALA A 93 6.19 79.25 -38.64
N ASN A 94 6.10 78.68 -37.43
CA ASN A 94 4.85 78.44 -36.69
C ASN A 94 3.82 77.49 -37.35
N VAL A 95 4.25 76.58 -38.23
CA VAL A 95 3.35 75.57 -38.75
C VAL A 95 3.28 74.38 -37.78
N ALA A 96 2.15 74.25 -37.09
CA ALA A 96 1.75 72.98 -36.47
C ALA A 96 1.34 72.02 -37.60
N THR A 97 2.27 71.17 -38.04
CA THR A 97 1.95 70.15 -39.03
C THR A 97 1.51 68.89 -38.32
N GLY A 98 0.21 68.64 -38.37
CA GLY A 98 -0.34 67.33 -38.11
C GLY A 98 -0.08 66.41 -39.29
N PHE A 99 0.63 65.32 -39.07
CA PHE A 99 0.73 64.25 -40.06
C PHE A 99 0.17 62.95 -39.51
N LEU A 100 -0.67 62.32 -40.33
CA LEU A 100 -1.26 61.01 -40.05
C LEU A 100 -0.28 59.93 -40.51
N ALA A 101 0.41 59.30 -39.57
CA ALA A 101 1.49 58.39 -39.92
C ALA A 101 0.99 57.06 -40.50
N VAL A 102 -0.14 56.51 -40.04
CA VAL A 102 -0.60 55.17 -40.47
C VAL A 102 -2.11 55.03 -40.37
N ASN A 103 -2.79 54.54 -41.43
CA ASN A 103 -4.16 54.03 -41.33
C ASN A 103 -4.13 52.52 -41.62
N ASN A 104 -4.05 51.70 -40.57
CA ASN A 104 -4.03 50.25 -40.72
C ASN A 104 -5.41 49.66 -40.36
N SER A 105 -6.10 49.15 -41.38
CA SER A 105 -7.44 48.56 -41.25
C SER A 105 -7.43 47.07 -40.90
N VAL A 106 -6.28 46.47 -40.56
CA VAL A 106 -6.19 45.05 -40.19
C VAL A 106 -6.64 44.84 -38.74
N LEU A 107 -7.65 43.99 -38.55
CA LEU A 107 -8.17 43.58 -37.23
C LEU A 107 -7.07 42.91 -36.38
N GLY A 108 -6.86 43.40 -35.15
CA GLY A 108 -5.91 42.82 -34.20
C GLY A 108 -4.44 43.15 -34.46
N SER A 109 -4.12 44.21 -35.21
CA SER A 109 -2.76 44.78 -35.16
C SER A 109 -2.67 45.92 -34.15
N TYR A 110 -1.45 46.26 -33.77
CA TYR A 110 -1.11 47.55 -33.16
C TYR A 110 0.21 48.05 -33.76
N ILE A 111 0.49 49.33 -33.54
CA ILE A 111 1.75 49.93 -33.96
C ILE A 111 2.65 50.05 -32.72
N GLU A 112 3.88 49.56 -32.85
CA GLU A 112 4.96 49.87 -31.92
C GLU A 112 5.79 50.99 -32.56
N LEU A 113 5.88 52.12 -31.87
CA LEU A 113 6.69 53.25 -32.31
C LEU A 113 8.04 53.19 -31.58
N PHE A 114 9.11 53.06 -32.36
CA PHE A 114 10.47 53.11 -31.88
C PHE A 114 11.10 54.44 -32.27
N ILE A 115 11.38 55.27 -31.29
CA ILE A 115 12.07 56.54 -31.46
C ILE A 115 13.56 56.24 -31.50
N GLU A 116 14.14 56.26 -32.71
CA GLU A 116 15.56 56.01 -32.91
C GLU A 116 16.40 57.16 -32.36
N LEU A 117 15.96 58.40 -32.62
CA LEU A 117 16.63 59.63 -32.18
C LEU A 117 15.63 60.79 -32.14
N ILE A 118 15.70 61.63 -31.11
CA ILE A 118 15.09 62.96 -31.06
C ILE A 118 16.16 63.92 -30.57
N GLU A 119 16.44 64.96 -31.34
CA GLU A 119 17.26 66.11 -30.94
C GLU A 119 16.56 67.40 -31.38
N LEU A 120 15.82 68.01 -30.46
CA LEU A 120 15.03 69.21 -30.71
C LEU A 120 15.79 70.49 -30.36
N GLY A 121 15.64 71.53 -31.18
CA GLY A 121 16.12 72.87 -30.86
C GLY A 121 15.36 73.52 -29.69
N THR A 122 15.88 74.65 -29.19
CA THR A 122 15.20 75.40 -28.13
C THR A 122 13.97 76.10 -28.67
N GLY A 123 12.77 75.58 -28.43
CA GLY A 123 11.50 76.11 -28.92
C GLY A 123 10.77 75.21 -29.91
N ASP A 124 11.43 74.12 -30.34
CA ASP A 124 10.80 73.03 -31.07
C ASP A 124 10.05 72.09 -30.12
N SER A 125 9.01 71.43 -30.62
CA SER A 125 8.26 70.41 -29.88
C SER A 125 7.70 69.31 -30.79
N LEU A 126 7.68 68.08 -30.28
CA LEU A 126 7.04 66.92 -30.88
C LEU A 126 5.96 66.39 -29.93
N LYS A 127 4.74 66.23 -30.43
CA LYS A 127 3.64 65.55 -29.74
C LYS A 127 3.16 64.36 -30.55
N ILE A 128 2.83 63.28 -29.85
CA ILE A 128 2.47 61.97 -30.40
C ILE A 128 1.16 61.56 -29.76
N TYR A 129 0.16 61.28 -30.58
CA TYR A 129 -1.21 61.00 -30.16
C TYR A 129 -1.66 59.60 -30.65
N ASP A 130 -2.34 58.86 -29.78
CA ASP A 130 -2.92 57.53 -30.06
C ASP A 130 -4.25 57.66 -30.83
N GLY A 131 -4.19 58.04 -32.10
CA GLY A 131 -5.38 58.18 -32.93
C GLY A 131 -5.17 59.03 -34.17
N ASN A 132 -6.28 59.59 -34.69
CA ASN A 132 -6.35 60.18 -36.03
C ASN A 132 -6.05 61.69 -36.07
N ASP A 133 -6.07 62.37 -34.93
CA ASP A 133 -5.93 63.82 -34.84
C ASP A 133 -5.39 64.30 -33.48
N GLY A 134 -5.18 65.60 -33.34
CA GLY A 134 -4.66 66.24 -32.12
C GLY A 134 -5.64 66.28 -30.94
N THR A 135 -6.84 65.70 -31.09
CA THR A 135 -7.81 65.50 -30.00
C THR A 135 -7.75 64.09 -29.41
N SER A 136 -7.01 63.18 -30.04
CA SER A 136 -6.78 61.81 -29.57
C SER A 136 -5.91 61.78 -28.29
N PRO A 137 -5.86 60.67 -27.53
CA PRO A 137 -5.04 60.60 -26.32
C PRO A 137 -3.56 60.89 -26.58
N LEU A 138 -2.98 61.87 -25.87
CA LEU A 138 -1.56 62.20 -25.96
C LEU A 138 -0.71 61.10 -25.32
N LEU A 139 0.16 60.46 -26.09
CA LEU A 139 1.08 59.41 -25.62
C LEU A 139 2.43 59.95 -25.20
N TYR A 140 2.93 60.96 -25.92
CA TYR A 140 4.27 61.48 -25.72
C TYR A 140 4.36 62.94 -26.17
N GLU A 141 4.94 63.78 -25.32
CA GLU A 141 5.20 65.20 -25.62
C GLU A 141 6.60 65.56 -25.12
N VAL A 142 7.40 66.13 -26.02
CA VAL A 142 8.75 66.63 -25.73
C VAL A 142 8.97 67.96 -26.44
N GLY A 143 9.81 68.81 -25.86
CA GLY A 143 10.19 70.10 -26.44
C GLY A 143 11.33 70.76 -25.67
N ASN A 144 11.69 71.99 -26.06
CA ASN A 144 12.71 72.82 -25.41
C ASN A 144 14.09 72.14 -25.27
N GLY A 145 14.80 71.88 -26.38
CA GLY A 145 16.17 71.39 -26.30
C GLY A 145 16.31 69.90 -25.95
N PHE A 146 15.23 69.12 -26.08
CA PHE A 146 15.22 67.71 -25.68
C PHE A 146 16.11 66.85 -26.60
N SER A 147 16.98 66.04 -25.99
CA SER A 147 17.75 64.99 -26.66
C SER A 147 17.46 63.64 -26.03
N GLY A 148 17.09 62.65 -26.84
CA GLY A 148 16.79 61.29 -26.37
C GLY A 148 16.76 60.26 -27.51
N ASN A 149 16.99 58.99 -27.19
CA ASN A 149 16.98 57.88 -28.14
C ASN A 149 16.38 56.61 -27.51
N ASN A 150 16.09 55.61 -28.35
CA ASN A 150 15.60 54.28 -27.95
C ASN A 150 14.30 54.27 -27.13
N ILE A 151 13.42 55.25 -27.33
CA ILE A 151 12.12 55.30 -26.63
C ILE A 151 11.12 54.43 -27.39
N THR A 152 10.40 53.56 -26.68
CA THR A 152 9.36 52.71 -27.27
C THR A 152 7.99 53.12 -26.75
N LEU A 153 7.06 53.40 -27.66
CA LEU A 153 5.68 53.76 -27.34
C LEU A 153 4.73 52.71 -27.96
N ASN A 154 3.77 52.26 -27.15
CA ASN A 154 2.73 51.33 -27.60
C ASN A 154 1.43 52.09 -27.83
N LEU A 155 0.83 51.89 -29.00
CA LEU A 155 -0.47 52.44 -29.32
C LEU A 155 -1.57 51.45 -28.94
N SER A 156 -2.69 51.96 -28.42
CA SER A 156 -3.90 51.16 -28.20
C SER A 156 -4.64 50.88 -29.51
N GLY A 157 -4.39 51.70 -30.54
CA GLY A 157 -4.96 51.56 -31.87
C GLY A 157 -3.94 51.30 -32.99
N ASN A 158 -4.46 51.36 -34.21
CA ASN A 158 -3.75 51.16 -35.47
C ASN A 158 -3.42 52.47 -36.19
N VAL A 159 -3.62 53.60 -35.51
CA VAL A 159 -3.46 54.92 -36.09
C VAL A 159 -2.67 55.80 -35.15
N LEU A 160 -1.71 56.50 -35.72
CA LEU A 160 -0.85 57.45 -35.03
C LEU A 160 -1.00 58.83 -35.70
N TYR A 161 -1.16 59.85 -34.87
CA TYR A 161 -1.10 61.24 -35.28
C TYR A 161 0.04 61.93 -34.54
N CYS A 162 0.92 62.60 -35.28
CA CYS A 162 2.02 63.36 -34.70
C CYS A 162 1.88 64.82 -35.10
N THR A 163 2.21 65.71 -34.17
CA THR A 163 2.40 67.14 -34.48
C THR A 163 3.84 67.51 -34.18
N PHE A 164 4.51 68.03 -35.19
CA PHE A 164 5.79 68.69 -35.00
C PHE A 164 5.58 70.20 -35.15
N LYS A 165 6.14 70.96 -34.21
CA LYS A 165 6.20 72.42 -34.27
C LYS A 165 7.66 72.81 -34.21
N SER A 166 8.14 73.44 -35.29
CA SER A 166 9.42 74.12 -35.27
C SER A 166 9.23 75.61 -34.98
N ASN A 167 10.16 76.22 -34.24
CA ASN A 167 10.21 77.65 -34.01
C ASN A 167 10.93 78.42 -35.14
N ALA A 168 11.44 77.72 -36.16
CA ALA A 168 12.20 78.25 -37.30
C ALA A 168 13.45 79.06 -36.92
N ASP A 169 14.03 78.83 -35.73
CA ASP A 169 15.33 79.38 -35.41
C ASP A 169 16.45 78.64 -36.18
N ALA A 170 17.53 79.34 -36.51
CA ALA A 170 18.63 78.76 -37.26
C ALA A 170 19.55 77.87 -36.38
N SER A 171 19.11 77.47 -35.18
CA SER A 171 19.91 76.66 -34.27
C SER A 171 19.87 75.19 -34.69
N VAL A 172 21.04 74.55 -34.69
CA VAL A 172 21.30 73.25 -35.34
C VAL A 172 20.78 72.11 -34.46
N GLY A 173 19.46 71.94 -34.35
CA GLY A 173 18.87 70.70 -33.83
C GLY A 173 19.05 69.58 -34.86
N ALA A 174 19.46 68.38 -34.43
CA ALA A 174 19.72 67.25 -35.35
C ALA A 174 18.44 66.53 -35.83
N GLY A 175 17.27 67.13 -35.62
CA GLY A 175 15.99 66.62 -36.09
C GLY A 175 15.51 65.41 -35.29
N PHE A 176 14.71 64.56 -35.91
CA PHE A 176 14.23 63.33 -35.28
C PHE A 176 14.09 62.17 -36.27
N SER A 177 14.22 60.94 -35.78
CA SER A 177 13.97 59.72 -36.53
C SER A 177 13.03 58.81 -35.73
N LEU A 178 11.85 58.59 -36.29
CA LEU A 178 10.78 57.76 -35.75
C LEU A 178 10.64 56.52 -36.63
N GLN A 179 11.02 55.36 -36.12
CA GLN A 179 10.79 54.08 -36.79
C GLN A 179 9.47 53.47 -36.32
N LEU A 180 8.57 53.22 -37.27
CA LEU A 180 7.30 52.56 -37.01
C LEU A 180 7.43 51.08 -37.34
N LYS A 181 7.04 50.22 -36.39
CA LYS A 181 6.98 48.77 -36.57
C LYS A 181 5.55 48.32 -36.40
N ARG A 182 5.01 47.65 -37.42
CA ARG A 182 3.72 47.01 -37.30
C ARG A 182 3.88 45.71 -36.52
N LYS A 183 3.13 45.56 -35.44
CA LYS A 183 3.03 44.32 -34.70
C LYS A 183 1.66 43.72 -34.95
N PHE A 184 1.65 42.47 -35.39
CA PHE A 184 0.42 41.70 -35.41
C PHE A 184 0.22 41.12 -34.02
N ILE A 185 -0.94 41.37 -33.40
CA ILE A 185 -1.41 40.47 -32.35
C ILE A 185 -1.80 39.22 -33.13
N SER A 186 -0.88 38.26 -33.28
CA SER A 186 -1.32 36.94 -33.69
C SER A 186 -2.34 36.51 -32.64
N ASN A 187 -3.61 36.48 -33.03
CA ASN A 187 -4.71 36.02 -32.20
C ASN A 187 -4.27 34.77 -31.42
N ASN A 188 -4.44 34.85 -30.10
CA ASN A 188 -4.20 33.82 -29.08
C ASN A 188 -2.90 33.92 -28.24
N ALA A 189 -2.66 35.04 -27.56
CA ALA A 189 -1.82 35.07 -26.36
C ALA A 189 -2.66 35.13 -25.07
N SER A 190 -3.57 34.17 -24.89
CA SER A 190 -3.57 33.41 -23.64
C SER A 190 -2.37 32.47 -23.72
N GLU A 191 -1.76 32.07 -22.60
CA GLU A 191 -0.78 30.98 -22.62
C GLU A 191 -1.24 29.88 -23.58
N GLN A 192 -0.53 29.71 -24.69
CA GLN A 192 -0.83 28.68 -25.67
C GLN A 192 -0.54 27.35 -24.98
N GLY A 193 -1.58 26.77 -24.39
CA GLY A 193 -1.56 25.37 -24.00
C GLY A 193 -1.14 24.59 -25.23
N ILE A 194 0.01 23.93 -25.16
CA ILE A 194 0.58 23.22 -26.30
C ILE A 194 -0.42 22.14 -26.71
N SER A 195 -1.16 22.41 -27.79
CA SER A 195 -2.02 21.43 -28.43
C SER A 195 -1.11 20.45 -29.17
N THR A 196 -1.09 19.20 -28.71
CA THR A 196 -0.70 18.02 -29.48
C THR A 196 0.64 18.13 -30.22
N GLY A 197 1.74 18.11 -29.46
CA GLY A 197 3.08 17.99 -30.01
C GLY A 197 4.06 17.47 -28.96
N ALA A 198 5.12 16.79 -29.40
CA ALA A 198 6.26 16.52 -28.52
C ALA A 198 6.89 17.85 -28.12
N ALA A 199 6.89 18.18 -26.84
CA ALA A 199 7.43 19.43 -26.31
C ALA A 199 8.35 19.17 -25.13
N VAL A 200 9.30 20.08 -24.91
CA VAL A 200 10.05 20.21 -23.66
C VAL A 200 9.73 21.60 -23.13
N VAL A 201 9.14 21.68 -21.94
CA VAL A 201 8.65 22.93 -21.37
C VAL A 201 9.12 23.03 -19.94
N PHE A 202 9.73 24.17 -19.61
CA PHE A 202 10.00 24.55 -18.24
C PHE A 202 9.08 25.72 -17.86
N TYR A 203 8.26 25.50 -16.84
CA TYR A 203 7.36 26.50 -16.26
C TYR A 203 8.10 27.16 -15.10
N SER A 204 8.72 28.30 -15.40
CA SER A 204 9.64 29.00 -14.48
C SER A 204 8.97 29.46 -13.19
N LYS A 205 7.72 29.92 -13.25
CA LYS A 205 6.95 30.35 -12.07
C LYS A 205 6.63 29.18 -11.12
N GLU A 206 6.34 28.02 -11.68
CA GLU A 206 6.04 26.80 -10.93
C GLU A 206 7.29 25.96 -10.65
N ALA A 207 8.47 26.32 -11.17
CA ALA A 207 9.66 25.47 -11.19
C ALA A 207 9.38 24.04 -11.72
N ALA A 208 8.43 23.91 -12.66
CA ALA A 208 7.94 22.61 -13.13
C ALA A 208 8.50 22.27 -14.52
N PHE A 209 8.81 20.98 -14.73
CA PHE A 209 9.37 20.49 -15.99
C PHE A 209 8.43 19.49 -16.64
N ARG A 210 8.14 19.69 -17.93
CA ARG A 210 7.31 18.79 -18.73
C ARG A 210 8.00 18.41 -20.03
N THR A 211 7.95 17.13 -20.40
CA THR A 211 8.49 16.63 -21.66
C THR A 211 7.61 15.55 -22.29
N GLY A 212 7.62 15.43 -23.61
CA GLY A 212 6.87 14.43 -24.37
C GLY A 212 5.60 14.98 -25.01
N ILE A 213 4.62 14.11 -25.29
CA ILE A 213 3.36 14.49 -25.93
C ILE A 213 2.42 15.01 -24.85
N LEU A 214 2.33 16.33 -24.74
CA LEU A 214 1.64 16.99 -23.64
C LEU A 214 0.13 17.12 -23.90
N LYS A 215 -0.66 17.05 -22.82
CA LYS A 215 -2.06 17.47 -22.76
C LYS A 215 -2.14 18.78 -21.98
N ASN A 216 -2.94 19.74 -22.46
CA ASN A 216 -3.20 20.98 -21.74
C ASN A 216 -3.97 20.69 -20.43
N SER A 217 -3.27 20.75 -19.29
CA SER A 217 -3.78 20.35 -17.97
C SER A 217 -3.04 21.11 -16.86
N SER A 218 -3.64 21.16 -15.67
CA SER A 218 -3.05 21.77 -14.46
C SER A 218 -1.65 21.25 -14.14
N ILE A 219 -0.80 22.14 -13.60
CA ILE A 219 0.61 21.92 -13.29
C ILE A 219 0.85 22.25 -11.81
N GLY A 220 1.48 21.34 -11.08
CA GLY A 220 1.86 21.60 -9.68
C GLY A 220 3.22 22.29 -9.55
N LEU A 221 3.44 22.95 -8.41
CA LEU A 221 4.73 23.56 -8.05
C LEU A 221 5.83 22.49 -7.94
N VAL A 222 7.04 22.73 -8.45
CA VAL A 222 8.18 21.79 -8.49
C VAL A 222 7.81 20.41 -9.05
N SER A 223 6.89 20.35 -10.00
CA SER A 223 6.42 19.07 -10.58
C SER A 223 7.26 18.62 -11.79
N PHE A 224 7.29 17.31 -12.03
CA PHE A 224 7.93 16.71 -13.20
C PHE A 224 6.94 15.82 -13.96
N ALA A 225 6.74 16.07 -15.25
CA ALA A 225 5.93 15.21 -16.12
C ALA A 225 6.70 14.79 -17.39
N SER A 226 6.70 13.51 -17.73
CA SER A 226 7.38 13.01 -18.92
C SER A 226 6.63 11.88 -19.61
N GLY A 227 6.50 11.93 -20.93
CA GLY A 227 5.89 10.88 -21.75
C GLY A 227 4.65 11.35 -22.51
N THR A 228 3.67 10.47 -22.72
CA THR A 228 2.48 10.75 -23.54
C THR A 228 1.27 10.99 -22.66
N ASN A 229 0.57 12.12 -22.80
CA ASN A 229 -0.65 12.45 -22.07
C ASN A 229 -0.50 12.35 -20.53
N THR A 230 0.66 12.69 -19.99
CA THR A 230 0.94 12.66 -18.55
C THR A 230 0.54 13.97 -17.86
N ILE A 231 0.10 13.88 -16.60
CA ILE A 231 -0.37 15.03 -15.80
C ILE A 231 0.26 14.96 -14.41
N ALA A 232 1.16 15.89 -14.10
CA ALA A 232 1.65 16.15 -12.75
C ALA A 232 1.06 17.46 -12.21
N SER A 233 -0.10 17.36 -11.53
CA SER A 233 -0.89 18.52 -11.07
C SER A 233 -0.76 18.80 -9.57
N GLY A 234 -0.31 17.83 -8.77
CA GLY A 234 0.02 18.06 -7.35
C GLY A 234 1.39 18.73 -7.16
N ASN A 235 1.58 19.42 -6.04
CA ASN A 235 2.87 20.05 -5.72
C ASN A 235 3.93 18.97 -5.47
N SER A 236 5.13 19.14 -6.03
CA SER A 236 6.22 18.15 -6.01
C SER A 236 5.82 16.78 -6.58
N ALA A 237 4.80 16.73 -7.44
CA ALA A 237 4.34 15.48 -8.06
C ALA A 237 5.22 15.07 -9.24
N THR A 238 5.39 13.76 -9.41
CA THR A 238 6.12 13.15 -10.52
C THR A 238 5.20 12.27 -11.35
N SER A 239 5.10 12.51 -12.65
CA SER A 239 4.27 11.75 -13.59
C SER A 239 5.11 11.27 -14.77
N PHE A 240 5.23 9.97 -14.99
CA PHE A 240 6.04 9.40 -16.06
C PHE A 240 5.31 8.28 -16.79
N GLY A 241 5.35 8.26 -18.14
CA GLY A 241 4.84 7.16 -18.96
C GLY A 241 3.73 7.58 -19.93
N SER A 242 2.62 6.84 -19.99
CA SER A 242 1.53 7.09 -20.94
C SER A 242 0.18 7.18 -20.23
N GLY A 243 -0.48 8.33 -20.29
CA GLY A 243 -1.80 8.57 -19.69
C GLY A 243 -1.82 8.59 -18.17
N THR A 244 -0.68 8.84 -17.52
CA THR A 244 -0.59 8.83 -16.05
C THR A 244 -1.03 10.16 -15.42
N LEU A 245 -1.57 10.10 -14.21
CA LEU A 245 -2.05 11.26 -13.43
C LEU A 245 -1.48 11.22 -12.01
N ALA A 246 -0.60 12.17 -11.69
CA ALA A 246 -0.12 12.45 -10.35
C ALA A 246 -0.77 13.77 -9.87
N SER A 247 -1.89 13.67 -9.15
CA SER A 247 -2.66 14.84 -8.69
C SER A 247 -2.56 15.11 -7.20
N GLY A 248 -2.06 14.16 -6.41
CA GLY A 248 -1.76 14.40 -4.99
C GLY A 248 -0.43 15.14 -4.81
N ASP A 249 -0.31 15.94 -3.75
CA ASP A 249 0.97 16.55 -3.40
C ASP A 249 2.02 15.47 -3.05
N ASN A 250 3.25 15.61 -3.53
CA ASN A 250 4.33 14.63 -3.39
C ASN A 250 4.00 13.24 -3.99
N SER A 251 3.01 13.16 -4.87
CA SER A 251 2.60 11.88 -5.48
C SER A 251 3.50 11.48 -6.64
N THR A 252 3.59 10.18 -6.90
CA THR A 252 4.32 9.61 -8.04
C THR A 252 3.42 8.69 -8.84
N ALA A 253 3.20 8.99 -10.11
CA ALA A 253 2.49 8.13 -11.06
C ALA A 253 3.42 7.69 -12.18
N PHE A 254 3.71 6.38 -12.27
CA PHE A 254 4.65 5.82 -13.25
C PHE A 254 4.02 4.66 -14.03
N GLY A 255 4.11 4.69 -15.37
CA GLY A 255 3.72 3.56 -16.24
C GLY A 255 2.59 3.89 -17.22
N ASN A 256 1.58 3.03 -17.35
CA ASN A 256 0.47 3.22 -18.29
C ASN A 256 -0.84 3.42 -17.51
N GLN A 257 -1.49 4.57 -17.71
CA GLN A 257 -2.79 4.92 -17.13
C GLN A 257 -2.86 4.82 -15.59
N THR A 258 -1.75 5.04 -14.89
CA THR A 258 -1.71 5.05 -13.43
C THR A 258 -2.22 6.36 -12.85
N ILE A 259 -2.86 6.28 -11.69
CA ILE A 259 -3.44 7.43 -10.99
C ILE A 259 -2.92 7.44 -9.55
N ALA A 260 -2.15 8.47 -9.20
CA ALA A 260 -1.72 8.77 -7.83
C ALA A 260 -2.39 10.08 -7.38
N SER A 261 -3.55 9.98 -6.71
CA SER A 261 -4.35 11.14 -6.31
C SER A 261 -4.23 11.48 -4.82
N GLY A 262 -3.76 10.55 -3.99
CA GLY A 262 -3.49 10.82 -2.59
C GLY A 262 -2.19 11.60 -2.39
N ARG A 263 -2.13 12.45 -1.35
CA ARG A 263 -0.86 13.08 -0.93
C ARG A 263 0.18 12.00 -0.58
N GLY A 264 1.38 12.08 -1.14
CA GLY A 264 2.45 11.10 -0.95
C GLY A 264 2.16 9.73 -1.58
N ALA A 265 1.11 9.61 -2.39
CA ALA A 265 0.72 8.34 -3.00
C ALA A 265 1.66 7.92 -4.13
N VAL A 266 1.89 6.62 -4.28
CA VAL A 266 2.73 6.04 -5.32
C VAL A 266 1.90 5.06 -6.13
N ALA A 267 1.60 5.40 -7.38
CA ALA A 267 0.97 4.50 -8.34
C ALA A 267 1.99 4.09 -9.41
N MET A 268 2.33 2.82 -9.48
CA MET A 268 3.26 2.29 -10.48
C MET A 268 2.68 1.10 -11.22
N GLY A 269 3.07 0.94 -12.48
CA GLY A 269 2.66 -0.18 -13.32
C GLY A 269 1.79 0.26 -14.49
N GLY A 270 1.33 -0.70 -15.27
CA GLY A 270 0.60 -0.44 -16.52
C GLY A 270 0.83 -1.57 -17.50
N ASN A 271 -0.28 -2.13 -17.97
CA ASN A 271 -0.40 -3.47 -18.58
C ASN A 271 -0.31 -4.61 -17.54
N GLY A 272 -1.43 -4.86 -16.85
CA GLY A 272 -1.72 -6.21 -16.40
C GLY A 272 -1.77 -7.15 -17.62
N PHE A 273 -1.33 -8.39 -17.42
CA PHE A 273 -1.48 -9.56 -18.31
C PHE A 273 -2.26 -9.31 -19.62
N THR A 274 -1.62 -9.57 -20.76
CA THR A 274 -2.19 -9.52 -22.12
C THR A 274 -3.65 -10.01 -22.15
N GLY A 275 -4.62 -9.08 -22.28
CA GLY A 275 -6.04 -9.40 -22.44
C GLY A 275 -6.98 -9.06 -21.28
N SER A 276 -6.54 -8.41 -20.19
CA SER A 276 -7.43 -8.00 -19.08
C SER A 276 -7.82 -6.51 -19.14
N SER A 277 -9.11 -6.18 -18.89
CA SER A 277 -9.65 -4.81 -18.82
C SER A 277 -9.16 -3.98 -17.62
N PHE A 278 -8.32 -4.54 -16.75
CA PHE A 278 -7.83 -3.89 -15.52
C PHE A 278 -6.42 -3.33 -15.74
N VAL A 279 -6.34 -2.21 -16.47
CA VAL A 279 -5.05 -1.63 -16.89
C VAL A 279 -4.40 -0.71 -15.85
N ASN A 280 -5.19 -0.13 -14.94
CA ASN A 280 -4.77 1.04 -14.16
C ASN A 280 -4.39 0.67 -12.72
N SER A 281 -3.25 1.19 -12.23
CA SER A 281 -2.94 1.23 -10.79
C SER A 281 -3.46 2.54 -10.19
N ASN A 282 -4.23 2.46 -9.11
CA ASN A 282 -4.88 3.60 -8.47
C ASN A 282 -4.46 3.72 -7.00
N ALA A 283 -3.58 4.68 -6.70
CA ALA A 283 -3.17 5.05 -5.34
C ALA A 283 -3.92 6.33 -4.92
N ILE A 284 -5.04 6.16 -4.22
CA ILE A 284 -6.00 7.23 -3.92
C ILE A 284 -5.82 7.76 -2.49
N GLY A 285 -5.50 6.88 -1.53
CA GLY A 285 -5.30 7.28 -0.14
C GLY A 285 -4.00 8.04 0.10
N THR A 286 -3.94 8.82 1.18
CA THR A 286 -2.69 9.49 1.61
C THR A 286 -1.61 8.44 1.94
N ASN A 287 -0.39 8.64 1.45
CA ASN A 287 0.75 7.70 1.56
C ASN A 287 0.41 6.28 1.07
N SER A 288 -0.58 6.14 0.17
CA SER A 288 -0.95 4.84 -0.37
C SER A 288 0.00 4.40 -1.48
N VAL A 289 0.13 3.09 -1.68
CA VAL A 289 0.98 2.50 -2.71
C VAL A 289 0.14 1.53 -3.54
N ALA A 290 -0.02 1.79 -4.83
CA ALA A 290 -0.66 0.88 -5.78
C ALA A 290 0.35 0.47 -6.87
N MET A 291 0.78 -0.78 -6.88
CA MET A 291 1.82 -1.26 -7.80
C MET A 291 1.36 -2.49 -8.58
N GLY A 292 1.34 -2.37 -9.91
CA GLY A 292 0.94 -3.40 -10.85
C GLY A 292 -0.51 -3.27 -11.37
N GLY A 293 -0.82 -3.98 -12.45
CA GLY A 293 -2.02 -3.74 -13.25
C GLY A 293 -3.32 -4.00 -12.47
N GLY A 294 -4.20 -2.99 -12.42
CA GLY A 294 -5.51 -3.11 -11.78
C GLY A 294 -5.52 -2.96 -10.26
N CYS A 295 -4.42 -2.53 -9.63
CA CYS A 295 -4.35 -2.38 -8.18
C CYS A 295 -5.12 -1.13 -7.68
N TYR A 296 -5.76 -1.23 -6.51
CA TYR A 296 -6.48 -0.15 -5.85
C TYR A 296 -6.06 -0.01 -4.39
N ALA A 297 -5.35 1.08 -4.05
CA ALA A 297 -5.00 1.45 -2.70
C ALA A 297 -5.79 2.71 -2.30
N THR A 298 -6.94 2.52 -1.65
CA THR A 298 -7.97 3.57 -1.52
C THR A 298 -7.88 4.36 -0.23
N GLN A 299 -7.32 3.78 0.84
CA GLN A 299 -7.25 4.39 2.17
C GLN A 299 -5.84 4.86 2.54
N THR A 300 -5.75 5.66 3.60
CA THR A 300 -4.48 6.15 4.14
C THR A 300 -3.55 5.00 4.53
N ASN A 301 -2.27 5.09 4.16
CA ASN A 301 -1.22 4.09 4.38
C ASN A 301 -1.55 2.70 3.80
N SER A 302 -2.49 2.59 2.86
CA SER A 302 -2.84 1.30 2.24
C SER A 302 -1.82 0.91 1.15
N VAL A 303 -1.52 -0.37 1.04
CA VAL A 303 -0.56 -0.92 0.05
C VAL A 303 -1.25 -2.01 -0.75
N ALA A 304 -1.47 -1.79 -2.05
CA ALA A 304 -1.95 -2.76 -3.02
C ALA A 304 -0.84 -3.09 -4.02
N MET A 305 -0.34 -4.33 -4.06
CA MET A 305 0.75 -4.74 -4.94
C MET A 305 0.40 -6.03 -5.70
N GLY A 306 0.77 -6.11 -6.97
CA GLY A 306 0.61 -7.28 -7.83
C GLY A 306 -0.39 -7.07 -8.96
N THR A 307 -1.37 -7.95 -9.14
CA THR A 307 -2.37 -7.83 -10.24
C THR A 307 -3.78 -7.85 -9.68
N SER A 308 -4.52 -6.77 -9.90
CA SER A 308 -5.91 -6.61 -9.44
C SER A 308 -6.06 -6.85 -7.92
N THR A 309 -5.18 -6.25 -7.13
CA THR A 309 -5.28 -6.29 -5.67
C THR A 309 -5.99 -5.05 -5.13
N ILE A 310 -6.69 -5.21 -4.00
CA ILE A 310 -7.48 -4.15 -3.40
C ILE A 310 -7.07 -3.98 -1.94
N ALA A 311 -6.46 -2.85 -1.61
CA ALA A 311 -6.22 -2.41 -0.24
C ALA A 311 -7.20 -1.26 0.08
N SER A 312 -8.27 -1.60 0.80
CA SER A 312 -9.40 -0.70 1.10
C SER A 312 -9.63 -0.48 2.59
N GLY A 313 -8.81 -1.08 3.46
CA GLY A 313 -8.76 -0.76 4.88
C GLY A 313 -7.71 0.32 5.18
N TYR A 314 -7.90 1.07 6.26
CA TYR A 314 -6.84 1.97 6.78
C TYR A 314 -5.60 1.17 7.15
N SER A 315 -4.41 1.59 6.68
CA SER A 315 -3.15 0.87 6.91
C SER A 315 -3.19 -0.61 6.51
N SER A 316 -4.01 -0.98 5.51
CA SER A 316 -4.14 -2.37 5.04
C SER A 316 -3.10 -2.72 3.98
N ILE A 317 -2.68 -3.98 3.91
CA ILE A 317 -1.70 -4.47 2.93
C ILE A 317 -2.31 -5.61 2.12
N ALA A 318 -2.47 -5.44 0.82
CA ALA A 318 -2.88 -6.46 -0.14
C ALA A 318 -1.76 -6.72 -1.16
N ILE A 319 -1.17 -7.91 -1.15
CA ILE A 319 -0.07 -8.28 -2.07
C ILE A 319 -0.40 -9.60 -2.76
N GLY A 320 -0.58 -9.63 -4.08
CA GLY A 320 -1.13 -10.81 -4.72
C GLY A 320 -1.56 -10.69 -6.16
N SER A 321 -2.35 -11.67 -6.62
CA SER A 321 -2.91 -11.67 -7.97
C SER A 321 -4.36 -12.17 -7.99
N LEU A 322 -5.02 -11.98 -9.13
CA LEU A 322 -6.36 -12.49 -9.42
C LEU A 322 -6.45 -13.98 -9.10
N GLY A 323 -7.47 -14.36 -8.31
CA GLY A 323 -7.85 -15.73 -7.99
C GLY A 323 -8.38 -16.53 -9.20
N VAL A 324 -8.85 -17.76 -8.97
CA VAL A 324 -9.39 -18.60 -10.06
C VAL A 324 -10.63 -17.90 -10.61
N LYS A 325 -10.69 -17.68 -11.93
CA LYS A 325 -11.86 -17.12 -12.61
C LYS A 325 -13.08 -18.02 -12.31
N GLY A 326 -14.04 -17.50 -11.54
CA GLY A 326 -15.23 -18.24 -11.09
C GLY A 326 -15.23 -18.69 -9.63
N ALA A 327 -14.14 -18.48 -8.88
CA ALA A 327 -14.15 -18.59 -7.42
C ALA A 327 -14.85 -17.37 -6.78
N ILE A 328 -15.45 -17.54 -5.61
CA ILE A 328 -16.15 -16.49 -4.83
C ILE A 328 -15.24 -15.27 -4.55
N TYR A 329 -13.91 -15.48 -4.53
CA TYR A 329 -12.91 -14.44 -4.30
C TYR A 329 -11.96 -14.34 -5.49
N SER A 330 -12.20 -13.35 -6.35
CA SER A 330 -11.43 -13.16 -7.58
C SER A 330 -10.19 -12.28 -7.39
N GLN A 331 -10.05 -11.56 -6.27
CA GLN A 331 -9.00 -10.55 -6.04
C GLN A 331 -8.44 -10.65 -4.62
N THR A 332 -7.11 -10.52 -4.49
CA THR A 332 -6.49 -10.39 -3.17
C THR A 332 -6.87 -9.04 -2.56
N THR A 333 -7.61 -9.10 -1.44
CA THR A 333 -8.32 -7.96 -0.86
C THR A 333 -8.03 -7.82 0.62
N ALA A 334 -7.47 -6.69 1.03
CA ALA A 334 -7.33 -6.30 2.43
C ALA A 334 -8.32 -5.15 2.70
N ALA A 335 -9.47 -5.47 3.30
CA ALA A 335 -10.58 -4.52 3.52
C ALA A 335 -10.70 -4.08 4.98
N GLY A 336 -10.20 -4.87 5.93
CA GLY A 336 -10.19 -4.49 7.34
C GLY A 336 -9.12 -3.43 7.66
N THR A 337 -9.36 -2.59 8.66
CA THR A 337 -8.32 -1.69 9.21
C THR A 337 -7.15 -2.51 9.74
N ASN A 338 -5.92 -2.14 9.39
CA ASN A 338 -4.70 -2.89 9.72
C ASN A 338 -4.70 -4.36 9.25
N SER A 339 -5.52 -4.71 8.25
CA SER A 339 -5.57 -6.07 7.71
C SER A 339 -4.44 -6.34 6.72
N VAL A 340 -4.07 -7.61 6.58
CA VAL A 340 -3.03 -8.06 5.65
C VAL A 340 -3.55 -9.24 4.85
N ALA A 341 -3.63 -9.11 3.53
CA ALA A 341 -3.98 -10.16 2.59
C ALA A 341 -2.82 -10.40 1.62
N ILE A 342 -2.23 -11.60 1.64
CA ILE A 342 -1.08 -11.96 0.80
C ILE A 342 -1.38 -13.25 0.04
N GLY A 343 -1.12 -13.24 -1.27
CA GLY A 343 -1.20 -14.42 -2.14
C GLY A 343 -2.31 -14.33 -3.20
N TYR A 344 -3.01 -15.43 -3.45
CA TYR A 344 -3.88 -15.61 -4.62
C TYR A 344 -5.36 -15.62 -4.22
N GLY A 345 -6.11 -14.55 -4.51
CA GLY A 345 -7.54 -14.46 -4.18
C GLY A 345 -7.85 -14.57 -2.69
N THR A 346 -6.96 -14.08 -1.82
CA THR A 346 -7.18 -14.08 -0.36
C THR A 346 -7.90 -12.81 0.10
N VAL A 347 -8.76 -12.90 1.11
CA VAL A 347 -9.56 -11.78 1.62
C VAL A 347 -9.35 -11.64 3.13
N ALA A 348 -8.84 -10.49 3.55
CA ALA A 348 -8.72 -10.09 4.96
C ALA A 348 -9.70 -8.94 5.22
N SER A 349 -10.92 -9.26 5.66
CA SER A 349 -12.00 -8.27 5.84
C SER A 349 -12.19 -7.87 7.31
N GLY A 350 -11.71 -8.65 8.27
CA GLY A 350 -11.73 -8.27 9.68
C GLY A 350 -10.67 -7.22 10.02
N SER A 351 -10.95 -6.33 10.97
CA SER A 351 -9.92 -5.42 11.51
C SER A 351 -8.79 -6.22 12.16
N TYR A 352 -7.54 -5.85 11.91
CA TYR A 352 -6.33 -6.57 12.33
C TYR A 352 -6.25 -8.04 11.86
N SER A 353 -6.98 -8.41 10.81
CA SER A 353 -6.98 -9.77 10.29
C SER A 353 -5.79 -10.06 9.37
N LEU A 354 -5.39 -11.33 9.30
CA LEU A 354 -4.30 -11.82 8.48
C LEU A 354 -4.76 -12.97 7.58
N ALA A 355 -4.66 -12.82 6.25
CA ALA A 355 -4.93 -13.88 5.28
C ALA A 355 -3.71 -14.13 4.38
N ILE A 356 -3.07 -15.30 4.45
CA ILE A 356 -1.88 -15.64 3.65
C ILE A 356 -2.07 -16.96 2.91
N GLY A 357 -1.90 -16.99 1.58
CA GLY A 357 -1.92 -18.21 0.78
C GLY A 357 -2.84 -18.10 -0.44
N ALA A 358 -3.78 -19.02 -0.61
CA ALA A 358 -4.68 -19.02 -1.77
C ALA A 358 -6.13 -19.28 -1.38
N VAL A 359 -7.04 -18.41 -1.83
CA VAL A 359 -8.49 -18.53 -1.62
C VAL A 359 -8.86 -18.58 -0.12
N ASN A 360 -8.16 -17.80 0.69
CA ASN A 360 -8.38 -17.73 2.15
C ASN A 360 -9.28 -16.56 2.51
N GLN A 361 -10.00 -16.68 3.64
CA GLN A 361 -10.83 -15.63 4.20
C GLN A 361 -10.55 -15.43 5.69
N ALA A 362 -10.06 -14.26 6.07
CA ALA A 362 -9.94 -13.82 7.47
C ALA A 362 -11.00 -12.73 7.72
N ALA A 363 -12.20 -13.14 8.14
CA ALA A 363 -13.36 -12.26 8.28
C ALA A 363 -13.57 -11.72 9.70
N GLY A 364 -13.14 -12.45 10.73
CA GLY A 364 -13.24 -12.00 12.12
C GLY A 364 -12.22 -10.92 12.49
N MET A 365 -12.53 -10.10 13.48
CA MET A 365 -11.56 -9.15 14.06
C MET A 365 -10.40 -9.93 14.71
N PHE A 366 -9.15 -9.52 14.49
CA PHE A 366 -7.94 -10.26 14.91
C PHE A 366 -7.86 -11.72 14.41
N SER A 367 -8.60 -12.08 13.36
CA SER A 367 -8.58 -13.44 12.82
C SER A 367 -7.33 -13.73 11.97
N THR A 368 -6.91 -14.99 11.93
CA THR A 368 -5.77 -15.44 11.13
C THR A 368 -6.15 -16.62 10.24
N SER A 369 -5.96 -16.50 8.93
CA SER A 369 -6.28 -17.51 7.92
C SER A 369 -5.06 -17.79 7.02
N ILE A 370 -4.43 -18.96 7.15
CA ILE A 370 -3.17 -19.28 6.45
C ILE A 370 -3.25 -20.63 5.74
N GLY A 371 -2.99 -20.67 4.43
CA GLY A 371 -2.94 -21.92 3.64
C GLY A 371 -3.75 -21.88 2.34
N TYR A 372 -4.52 -22.92 2.04
CA TYR A 372 -5.37 -23.02 0.85
C TYR A 372 -6.82 -23.27 1.24
N ASN A 373 -7.73 -22.43 0.77
CA ASN A 373 -9.18 -22.57 1.02
C ASN A 373 -9.51 -22.63 2.51
N THR A 374 -8.96 -21.70 3.30
CA THR A 374 -9.21 -21.60 4.76
C THR A 374 -10.10 -20.41 5.09
N ALA A 375 -10.87 -20.49 6.19
CA ALA A 375 -11.80 -19.43 6.59
C ALA A 375 -11.76 -19.20 8.11
N ALA A 376 -11.20 -18.08 8.57
CA ALA A 376 -11.24 -17.62 9.95
C ALA A 376 -12.34 -16.56 10.11
N GLU A 377 -13.55 -17.00 10.45
CA GLU A 377 -14.76 -16.17 10.46
C GLU A 377 -15.08 -15.56 11.85
N GLY A 378 -14.72 -16.26 12.93
CA GLY A 378 -14.91 -15.77 14.30
C GLY A 378 -13.88 -14.73 14.73
N ASN A 379 -14.24 -13.86 15.68
CA ASN A 379 -13.29 -12.92 16.27
C ASN A 379 -12.18 -13.67 17.01
N TYR A 380 -10.92 -13.24 16.87
CA TYR A 380 -9.73 -13.92 17.40
C TYR A 380 -9.55 -15.36 16.92
N SER A 381 -10.24 -15.79 15.85
CA SER A 381 -10.15 -17.17 15.37
C SER A 381 -8.91 -17.40 14.51
N THR A 382 -8.46 -18.66 14.46
CA THR A 382 -7.31 -19.08 13.65
C THR A 382 -7.69 -20.28 12.78
N SER A 383 -7.55 -20.15 11.46
CA SER A 383 -7.76 -21.23 10.49
C SER A 383 -6.50 -21.46 9.68
N MET A 384 -5.94 -22.68 9.71
CA MET A 384 -4.66 -22.98 9.06
C MET A 384 -4.70 -24.27 8.23
N CYS A 385 -3.83 -24.33 7.21
CA CYS A 385 -3.59 -25.45 6.29
C CYS A 385 -4.58 -25.57 5.11
N TYR A 386 -5.34 -26.65 4.97
CA TYR A 386 -6.14 -26.91 3.75
C TYR A 386 -7.62 -27.15 4.08
N GLY A 387 -8.52 -26.34 3.52
CA GLY A 387 -9.95 -26.57 3.66
C GLY A 387 -10.48 -26.39 5.09
N THR A 388 -9.84 -25.56 5.91
CA THR A 388 -10.20 -25.40 7.33
C THR A 388 -11.13 -24.20 7.57
N THR A 389 -11.97 -24.28 8.60
CA THR A 389 -12.90 -23.20 8.96
C THR A 389 -12.95 -22.99 10.48
N ALA A 390 -12.65 -21.80 10.96
CA ALA A 390 -12.74 -21.40 12.37
C ALA A 390 -13.79 -20.28 12.53
N SER A 391 -15.04 -20.65 12.81
CA SER A 391 -16.20 -19.74 12.87
C SER A 391 -16.64 -19.34 14.28
N GLY A 392 -16.21 -20.05 15.32
CA GLY A 392 -16.41 -19.60 16.71
C GLY A 392 -15.44 -18.49 17.10
N SER A 393 -15.83 -17.62 18.04
CA SER A 393 -14.93 -16.64 18.64
C SER A 393 -13.83 -17.37 19.42
N TYR A 394 -12.57 -16.91 19.32
CA TYR A 394 -11.40 -17.57 19.90
C TYR A 394 -11.18 -19.03 19.44
N SER A 395 -11.82 -19.45 18.35
CA SER A 395 -11.71 -20.83 17.86
C SER A 395 -10.45 -21.08 17.02
N THR A 396 -9.97 -22.32 17.01
CA THR A 396 -8.79 -22.72 16.21
C THR A 396 -9.12 -23.95 15.36
N ALA A 397 -8.96 -23.86 14.04
CA ALA A 397 -9.06 -24.99 13.11
C ALA A 397 -7.74 -25.19 12.35
N MET A 398 -7.13 -26.37 12.47
CA MET A 398 -5.83 -26.64 11.84
C MET A 398 -5.78 -28.05 11.20
N GLY A 399 -5.26 -28.13 9.98
CA GLY A 399 -5.02 -29.39 9.27
C GLY A 399 -5.78 -29.53 7.94
N TYR A 400 -6.41 -30.67 7.67
CA TYR A 400 -7.11 -30.93 6.39
C TYR A 400 -8.61 -31.09 6.64
N ASN A 401 -9.44 -30.23 6.04
CA ASN A 401 -10.89 -30.27 6.17
C ASN A 401 -11.38 -30.28 7.64
N THR A 402 -10.88 -29.35 8.46
CA THR A 402 -11.31 -29.21 9.86
C THR A 402 -12.24 -28.03 10.06
N THR A 403 -13.21 -28.12 10.97
CA THR A 403 -14.07 -27.01 11.33
C THR A 403 -14.16 -26.82 12.84
N SER A 404 -13.90 -25.62 13.34
CA SER A 404 -14.09 -25.22 14.73
C SER A 404 -15.13 -24.11 14.79
N SER A 405 -16.33 -24.42 15.29
CA SER A 405 -17.51 -23.54 15.23
C SER A 405 -18.10 -23.20 16.60
N GLY A 406 -17.66 -23.85 17.68
CA GLY A 406 -17.96 -23.41 19.03
C GLY A 406 -17.02 -22.28 19.46
N ASP A 407 -17.48 -21.37 20.32
CA ASP A 407 -16.60 -20.38 20.92
C ASP A 407 -15.53 -21.06 21.79
N TYR A 408 -14.30 -20.54 21.82
CA TYR A 408 -13.15 -21.13 22.51
C TYR A 408 -12.80 -22.57 22.10
N SER A 409 -13.30 -23.04 20.94
CA SER A 409 -13.09 -24.42 20.49
C SER A 409 -11.78 -24.61 19.72
N THR A 410 -11.25 -25.84 19.70
CA THR A 410 -10.06 -26.20 18.90
C THR A 410 -10.28 -27.51 18.15
N ALA A 411 -10.12 -27.51 16.83
CA ALA A 411 -10.21 -28.67 15.94
C ALA A 411 -8.88 -28.89 15.20
N MET A 412 -8.20 -30.03 15.41
CA MET A 412 -6.90 -30.34 14.80
C MET A 412 -6.86 -31.69 14.10
N GLY A 413 -6.18 -31.78 12.97
CA GLY A 413 -5.93 -33.03 12.25
C GLY A 413 -6.63 -33.09 10.90
N LYS A 414 -7.23 -34.24 10.55
CA LYS A 414 -7.94 -34.44 9.29
C LYS A 414 -9.43 -34.66 9.57
N ASN A 415 -10.34 -34.01 8.83
CA ASN A 415 -11.79 -34.24 8.94
C ASN A 415 -12.33 -34.14 10.39
N VAL A 416 -11.92 -33.12 11.14
CA VAL A 416 -12.38 -32.90 12.54
C VAL A 416 -13.34 -31.73 12.58
N ARG A 417 -14.49 -31.89 13.23
CA ARG A 417 -15.49 -30.85 13.40
C ARG A 417 -15.86 -30.68 14.87
N VAL A 418 -15.63 -29.51 15.43
CA VAL A 418 -16.00 -29.14 16.80
C VAL A 418 -17.04 -28.03 16.75
N THR A 419 -18.23 -28.27 17.31
CA THR A 419 -19.35 -27.32 17.36
C THR A 419 -19.69 -26.89 18.79
N GLY A 420 -19.15 -27.56 19.81
CA GLY A 420 -19.36 -27.18 21.20
C GLY A 420 -18.38 -26.10 21.69
N GLU A 421 -18.86 -25.20 22.53
CA GLU A 421 -18.06 -24.19 23.21
C GLU A 421 -16.98 -24.82 24.11
N GLY A 422 -15.82 -24.19 24.24
CA GLY A 422 -14.73 -24.60 25.15
C GLY A 422 -14.16 -25.99 24.87
N SER A 423 -14.43 -26.54 23.68
CA SER A 423 -14.16 -27.94 23.38
C SER A 423 -12.93 -28.13 22.50
N PHE A 424 -12.18 -29.20 22.74
CA PHE A 424 -10.96 -29.53 22.01
C PHE A 424 -11.10 -30.89 21.34
N ALA A 425 -10.72 -30.99 20.07
CA ALA A 425 -10.60 -32.26 19.40
C ALA A 425 -9.36 -32.38 18.50
N ILE A 426 -8.79 -33.58 18.49
CA ILE A 426 -7.68 -33.97 17.60
C ILE A 426 -7.94 -35.33 16.95
N GLY A 427 -7.69 -35.43 15.65
CA GLY A 427 -7.90 -36.65 14.85
C GLY A 427 -6.70 -37.01 13.98
N ASP A 428 -6.47 -38.30 13.76
CA ASP A 428 -5.46 -38.81 12.84
C ASP A 428 -5.91 -38.79 11.37
N ASN A 429 -5.03 -39.23 10.45
CA ASN A 429 -5.28 -39.28 9.01
C ASN A 429 -6.40 -40.26 8.59
N THR A 430 -6.88 -41.11 9.50
CA THR A 430 -7.89 -42.15 9.21
C THR A 430 -9.32 -41.71 9.52
N SER A 431 -9.50 -40.55 10.15
CA SER A 431 -10.80 -40.12 10.64
C SER A 431 -11.78 -39.72 9.50
N THR A 432 -13.01 -40.22 9.63
CA THR A 432 -14.11 -40.14 8.64
C THR A 432 -15.14 -39.04 8.96
N SER A 433 -14.71 -37.89 9.52
CA SER A 433 -15.58 -36.79 10.02
C SER A 433 -15.99 -36.98 11.48
N ALA A 434 -15.09 -36.60 12.37
CA ALA A 434 -15.32 -36.55 13.80
C ALA A 434 -16.10 -35.27 14.14
N VAL A 435 -17.44 -35.33 14.20
CA VAL A 435 -18.31 -34.19 14.57
C VAL A 435 -18.61 -34.23 16.08
N TYR A 436 -18.32 -33.15 16.80
CA TYR A 436 -18.49 -33.06 18.26
C TYR A 436 -19.28 -31.82 18.66
N ALA A 437 -20.42 -32.02 19.34
CA ALA A 437 -21.33 -30.94 19.74
C ALA A 437 -21.46 -30.69 21.25
N GLY A 438 -20.81 -31.48 22.10
CA GLY A 438 -20.81 -31.24 23.55
C GLY A 438 -19.97 -30.01 23.91
N GLN A 439 -20.38 -29.25 24.93
CA GLN A 439 -19.63 -28.11 25.46
C GLN A 439 -18.59 -28.56 26.50
N ASN A 440 -17.45 -27.87 26.58
CA ASN A 440 -16.37 -28.10 27.53
C ASN A 440 -15.84 -29.55 27.55
N VAL A 441 -15.70 -30.17 26.37
CA VAL A 441 -15.23 -31.55 26.24
C VAL A 441 -13.93 -31.66 25.45
N MET A 442 -13.12 -32.68 25.79
CA MET A 442 -11.94 -33.07 25.03
C MET A 442 -12.17 -34.40 24.32
N HIS A 443 -11.88 -34.49 23.03
CA HIS A 443 -11.92 -35.75 22.28
C HIS A 443 -10.65 -35.99 21.44
N MET A 444 -10.00 -37.12 21.68
CA MET A 444 -8.86 -37.58 20.91
C MET A 444 -9.21 -38.86 20.14
N ARG A 445 -9.04 -38.88 18.81
CA ARG A 445 -9.27 -40.09 18.00
C ARG A 445 -8.04 -40.49 17.19
N PHE A 446 -7.42 -41.60 17.61
CA PHE A 446 -6.27 -42.21 16.97
C PHE A 446 -6.54 -43.71 16.72
N SER A 447 -6.48 -44.15 15.46
CA SER A 447 -6.79 -45.53 15.04
C SER A 447 -5.90 -46.58 15.70
N ASN A 448 -4.63 -46.23 15.92
CA ASN A 448 -3.66 -47.09 16.59
C ASN A 448 -3.54 -46.82 18.10
N GLY A 449 -4.51 -46.10 18.68
CA GLY A 449 -4.50 -45.68 20.07
C GLY A 449 -3.51 -44.56 20.41
N TYR A 450 -3.33 -44.28 21.69
CA TYR A 450 -2.46 -43.21 22.20
C TYR A 450 -1.71 -43.63 23.48
N ARG A 451 -0.63 -42.92 23.80
CA ARG A 451 0.32 -43.26 24.87
C ARG A 451 0.76 -41.99 25.61
N PHE A 452 0.85 -42.07 26.93
CA PHE A 452 1.41 -41.03 27.79
C PHE A 452 2.62 -41.60 28.50
N TYR A 453 3.80 -41.04 28.22
CA TYR A 453 5.05 -41.44 28.85
C TYR A 453 5.55 -40.34 29.78
N THR A 454 6.10 -40.75 30.92
CA THR A 454 6.68 -39.84 31.92
C THR A 454 8.21 -39.93 31.99
N THR A 455 8.81 -40.83 31.22
CA THR A 455 10.27 -41.00 31.11
C THR A 455 10.72 -41.00 29.66
N GLY A 456 11.92 -40.44 29.39
CA GLY A 456 12.47 -40.34 28.03
C GLY A 456 12.79 -41.69 27.37
N ASN A 457 12.97 -42.76 28.16
CA ASN A 457 13.16 -44.13 27.66
C ASN A 457 11.83 -44.90 27.53
N HIS A 458 10.68 -44.25 27.74
CA HIS A 458 9.36 -44.86 27.65
C HIS A 458 9.17 -46.10 28.57
N SER A 459 9.85 -46.10 29.72
CA SER A 459 9.75 -47.18 30.72
C SER A 459 8.51 -47.06 31.61
N THR A 460 7.98 -45.85 31.79
CA THR A 460 6.84 -45.56 32.68
C THR A 460 5.77 -44.76 31.93
N GLY A 461 4.51 -45.03 32.26
CA GLY A 461 3.37 -44.40 31.60
C GLY A 461 2.14 -45.30 31.44
N VAL A 462 1.16 -44.79 30.71
CA VAL A 462 -0.08 -45.48 30.35
C VAL A 462 -0.30 -45.46 28.84
N SER A 463 -1.01 -46.46 28.33
CA SER A 463 -1.32 -46.58 26.91
C SER A 463 -2.73 -47.11 26.70
N MET A 464 -3.38 -46.68 25.63
CA MET A 464 -4.63 -47.29 25.15
C MET A 464 -4.36 -47.84 23.76
N GLY A 465 -4.52 -49.14 23.58
CA GLY A 465 -4.30 -49.81 22.29
C GLY A 465 -5.42 -49.57 21.28
N ALA A 466 -5.19 -49.97 20.03
CA ALA A 466 -6.23 -49.97 19.01
C ALA A 466 -7.43 -50.83 19.46
N GLY A 467 -8.63 -50.25 19.46
CA GLY A 467 -9.86 -50.93 19.86
C GLY A 467 -9.96 -51.27 21.36
N ALA A 468 -9.00 -50.85 22.19
CA ALA A 468 -9.06 -51.06 23.63
C ALA A 468 -10.17 -50.20 24.25
N ASN A 469 -10.82 -50.73 25.30
CA ASN A 469 -11.85 -50.04 26.08
C ASN A 469 -11.32 -49.53 27.44
N SER A 470 -10.05 -49.77 27.75
CA SER A 470 -9.42 -49.39 29.01
C SER A 470 -7.93 -49.06 28.81
N TRP A 471 -7.35 -48.42 29.82
CA TRP A 471 -5.93 -48.09 29.86
C TRP A 471 -5.10 -49.31 30.27
N SER A 472 -3.97 -49.48 29.60
CA SER A 472 -2.91 -50.42 29.95
C SER A 472 -1.75 -49.68 30.59
N ILE A 473 -1.38 -50.08 31.80
CA ILE A 473 -0.22 -49.58 32.54
C ILE A 473 1.02 -50.35 32.08
N ILE A 474 2.14 -49.65 31.85
CA ILE A 474 3.40 -50.31 31.48
C ILE A 474 3.92 -51.10 32.68
N SER A 475 3.92 -52.44 32.57
CA SER A 475 4.25 -53.35 33.68
C SER A 475 5.12 -54.55 33.22
N ASP A 476 6.12 -54.30 32.38
CA ASP A 476 7.07 -55.32 31.90
C ASP A 476 8.15 -55.59 32.96
N ILE A 477 8.42 -56.87 33.29
CA ILE A 477 9.47 -57.24 34.26
C ILE A 477 10.85 -56.75 33.83
N ARG A 478 11.11 -56.64 32.51
CA ARG A 478 12.36 -56.10 31.96
C ARG A 478 12.51 -54.59 32.18
N LYS A 479 11.44 -53.93 32.63
CA LYS A 479 11.38 -52.50 32.98
C LYS A 479 11.23 -52.28 34.49
N LYS A 480 11.33 -53.34 35.31
CA LYS A 480 11.19 -53.29 36.78
C LYS A 480 12.42 -53.89 37.46
N GLU A 481 12.70 -53.40 38.66
CA GLU A 481 13.81 -53.84 39.50
C GLU A 481 13.41 -53.75 40.98
N PHE A 482 14.27 -54.24 41.88
CA PHE A 482 14.05 -54.24 43.34
C PHE A 482 12.73 -54.88 43.81
N TYR A 483 12.39 -56.05 43.24
CA TYR A 483 11.20 -56.80 43.68
C TYR A 483 11.32 -57.27 45.14
N LYS A 484 10.33 -56.91 45.97
CA LYS A 484 10.16 -57.38 47.35
C LYS A 484 8.89 -58.24 47.47
N PRO A 485 8.99 -59.48 47.97
CA PRO A 485 7.82 -60.31 48.24
C PRO A 485 6.88 -59.67 49.27
N ALA A 486 5.56 -59.75 49.03
CA ALA A 486 4.55 -59.24 49.95
C ALA A 486 4.19 -60.26 51.05
N ASP A 487 4.07 -59.79 52.29
CA ASP A 487 3.51 -60.57 53.39
C ASP A 487 1.98 -60.42 53.43
N GLY A 488 1.29 -61.40 52.85
CA GLY A 488 -0.17 -61.41 52.75
C GLY A 488 -0.90 -61.25 54.09
N LYS A 489 -0.38 -61.83 55.18
CA LYS A 489 -1.04 -61.74 56.50
C LYS A 489 -1.02 -60.30 57.02
N THR A 490 0.13 -59.64 56.91
CA THR A 490 0.26 -58.22 57.27
C THR A 490 -0.62 -57.34 56.39
N PHE A 491 -0.77 -57.66 55.10
CA PHE A 491 -1.67 -56.92 54.21
C PHE A 491 -3.14 -57.07 54.63
N LEU A 492 -3.60 -58.26 55.00
CA LEU A 492 -4.96 -58.47 55.50
C LEU A 492 -5.22 -57.72 56.81
N GLN A 493 -4.26 -57.71 57.73
CA GLN A 493 -4.35 -56.94 58.97
C GLN A 493 -4.43 -55.44 58.72
N LYS A 494 -3.63 -54.93 57.77
CA LYS A 494 -3.69 -53.52 57.36
C LYS A 494 -5.07 -53.19 56.79
N ILE A 495 -5.56 -53.97 55.82
CA ILE A 495 -6.88 -53.78 55.21
C ILE A 495 -8.00 -53.83 56.24
N SER A 496 -7.99 -54.80 57.17
CA SER A 496 -9.02 -54.92 58.19
C SER A 496 -9.05 -53.74 59.17
N SER A 497 -7.92 -53.05 59.33
CA SER A 497 -7.81 -51.84 60.14
C SER A 497 -8.10 -50.53 59.38
N MET A 498 -8.31 -50.60 58.06
CA MET A 498 -8.57 -49.41 57.25
C MET A 498 -9.98 -48.87 57.48
N GLN A 499 -10.08 -47.55 57.51
CA GLN A 499 -11.37 -46.85 57.47
C GLN A 499 -11.88 -46.81 56.03
N LEU A 500 -12.80 -47.72 55.69
CA LEU A 500 -13.48 -47.77 54.40
C LEU A 500 -14.92 -47.28 54.52
N GLY A 501 -15.37 -46.52 53.54
CA GLY A 501 -16.73 -45.98 53.52
C GLY A 501 -17.11 -45.42 52.17
N SER A 502 -18.25 -44.73 52.13
CA SER A 502 -18.64 -43.96 50.96
C SER A 502 -18.40 -42.47 51.15
N TRP A 503 -18.05 -41.78 50.09
CA TRP A 503 -17.73 -40.35 50.09
C TRP A 503 -18.13 -39.70 48.75
N ASN A 504 -18.11 -38.38 48.71
CA ASN A 504 -18.27 -37.57 47.51
C ASN A 504 -17.23 -36.44 47.55
N TYR A 505 -16.83 -35.91 46.41
CA TYR A 505 -15.89 -34.79 46.39
C TYR A 505 -16.55 -33.52 46.94
N ILE A 506 -15.75 -32.66 47.58
CA ILE A 506 -16.20 -31.32 48.01
C ILE A 506 -16.69 -30.58 46.77
N GLY A 507 -17.94 -30.12 46.79
CA GLY A 507 -18.59 -29.43 45.67
C GLY A 507 -19.41 -30.31 44.73
N GLN A 508 -19.33 -31.64 44.81
CA GLN A 508 -20.26 -32.52 44.08
C GLN A 508 -21.65 -32.54 44.70
N ASP A 509 -22.67 -32.72 43.87
CA ASP A 509 -24.02 -33.00 44.35
C ASP A 509 -24.04 -34.34 45.11
N LYS A 510 -24.25 -34.22 46.43
CA LYS A 510 -24.30 -35.34 47.39
C LYS A 510 -25.41 -36.35 47.10
N ASN A 511 -26.46 -35.96 46.35
CA ASN A 511 -27.56 -36.84 46.00
C ASN A 511 -27.32 -37.60 44.68
N THR A 512 -26.39 -37.13 43.85
CA THR A 512 -26.12 -37.72 42.53
C THR A 512 -24.83 -38.53 42.52
N TYR A 513 -23.79 -38.09 43.22
CA TYR A 513 -22.47 -38.69 43.13
C TYR A 513 -22.03 -39.27 44.48
N ARG A 514 -21.80 -40.59 44.49
CA ARG A 514 -21.23 -41.34 45.62
C ARG A 514 -20.16 -42.30 45.12
N HIS A 515 -19.09 -42.40 45.89
CA HIS A 515 -17.96 -43.29 45.63
C HIS A 515 -17.71 -44.15 46.86
N TYR A 516 -17.23 -45.37 46.66
CA TYR A 516 -16.76 -46.26 47.73
C TYR A 516 -15.24 -46.43 47.62
N GLY A 517 -14.55 -46.45 48.75
CA GLY A 517 -13.12 -46.74 48.79
C GLY A 517 -12.40 -46.02 49.93
N PRO A 518 -11.08 -46.25 50.07
CA PRO A 518 -10.25 -45.56 51.04
C PRO A 518 -9.99 -44.10 50.64
N MET A 519 -9.63 -43.28 51.63
CA MET A 519 -8.96 -42.00 51.40
C MET A 519 -7.46 -42.20 51.18
N ALA A 520 -6.80 -41.31 50.43
CA ALA A 520 -5.39 -41.41 50.10
C ALA A 520 -4.48 -41.45 51.33
N GLN A 521 -4.75 -40.64 52.35
CA GLN A 521 -4.01 -40.61 53.60
C GLN A 521 -4.04 -41.97 54.32
N GLU A 522 -5.20 -42.63 54.35
CA GLU A 522 -5.35 -43.93 55.01
C GLU A 522 -4.64 -45.02 54.22
N PHE A 523 -4.77 -45.01 52.88
CA PHE A 523 -4.02 -45.93 52.03
C PHE A 523 -2.50 -45.75 52.18
N TYR A 524 -2.01 -44.51 52.15
CA TYR A 524 -0.60 -44.18 52.29
C TYR A 524 -0.05 -44.52 53.68
N LYS A 525 -0.81 -44.29 54.75
CA LYS A 525 -0.43 -44.69 56.11
C LYS A 525 -0.15 -46.19 56.22
N HIS A 526 -0.94 -47.03 55.55
CA HIS A 526 -0.80 -48.48 55.64
C HIS A 526 0.16 -49.08 54.60
N PHE A 527 0.16 -48.58 53.36
CA PHE A 527 0.90 -49.18 52.23
C PHE A 527 1.94 -48.25 51.61
N GLY A 528 2.08 -47.03 52.08
CA GLY A 528 2.89 -45.98 51.45
C GLY A 528 4.40 -46.15 51.56
N ASN A 529 4.87 -47.19 52.26
CA ASN A 529 6.28 -47.55 52.33
C ASN A 529 6.43 -49.06 52.57
N ASP A 530 7.25 -49.72 51.75
CA ASP A 530 7.54 -51.15 51.87
C ASP A 530 8.88 -51.43 52.56
N GLY A 531 9.55 -50.41 53.08
CA GLY A 531 10.90 -50.44 53.66
C GLY A 531 12.01 -50.16 52.65
N VAL A 532 11.71 -50.04 51.35
CA VAL A 532 12.66 -49.65 50.30
C VAL A 532 12.37 -48.24 49.81
N GLY A 533 11.12 -47.96 49.46
CA GLY A 533 10.72 -46.69 48.88
C GLY A 533 9.32 -46.25 49.29
N SER A 534 8.93 -45.07 48.80
CA SER A 534 7.58 -44.56 48.95
C SER A 534 6.68 -45.10 47.84
N ILE A 535 5.46 -45.48 48.20
CA ILE A 535 4.42 -45.98 47.28
C ILE A 535 3.25 -44.99 47.34
N GLY A 536 3.05 -44.22 46.27
CA GLY A 536 2.03 -43.17 46.24
C GLY A 536 2.35 -41.98 47.16
N ASN A 537 1.31 -41.29 47.63
CA ASN A 537 1.38 -40.17 48.57
C ASN A 537 0.04 -40.00 49.30
N ASP A 538 -0.04 -39.02 50.20
CA ASP A 538 -1.21 -38.78 51.06
C ASP A 538 -2.36 -38.01 50.38
N THR A 539 -2.24 -37.68 49.07
CA THR A 539 -3.26 -36.93 48.31
C THR A 539 -3.82 -37.68 47.10
N THR A 540 -3.15 -38.75 46.64
CA THR A 540 -3.54 -39.51 45.44
C THR A 540 -3.36 -41.01 45.66
N ILE A 541 -4.21 -41.80 44.99
CA ILE A 541 -4.10 -43.27 44.94
C ILE A 541 -3.91 -43.67 43.48
N ALA A 542 -2.81 -44.34 43.16
CA ALA A 542 -2.61 -44.91 41.84
C ALA A 542 -3.41 -46.21 41.69
N SER A 543 -4.15 -46.36 40.58
CA SER A 543 -4.93 -47.57 40.31
C SER A 543 -4.05 -48.84 40.31
N ALA A 544 -2.83 -48.76 39.78
CA ALA A 544 -1.88 -49.88 39.79
C ALA A 544 -1.56 -50.38 41.22
N ASP A 545 -1.41 -49.46 42.17
CA ASP A 545 -0.99 -49.78 43.54
C ASP A 545 -2.15 -50.41 44.32
N ILE A 546 -3.35 -49.83 44.22
CA ILE A 546 -4.54 -50.40 44.89
C ILE A 546 -4.90 -51.78 44.30
N ASP A 547 -4.79 -51.96 42.98
CA ASP A 547 -4.99 -53.27 42.33
C ASP A 547 -3.96 -54.29 42.83
N GLY A 548 -2.69 -53.88 42.97
CA GLY A 548 -1.63 -54.71 43.53
C GLY A 548 -1.90 -55.14 44.98
N VAL A 549 -2.30 -54.19 45.84
CA VAL A 549 -2.69 -54.47 47.23
C VAL A 549 -3.87 -55.44 47.29
N MET A 550 -4.90 -55.22 46.47
CA MET A 550 -6.07 -56.11 46.42
C MET A 550 -5.69 -57.52 45.95
N MET A 551 -4.83 -57.67 44.94
CA MET A 551 -4.37 -58.98 44.48
C MET A 551 -3.55 -59.73 45.53
N ILE A 552 -2.68 -59.03 46.27
CA ILE A 552 -1.94 -59.60 47.39
C ILE A 552 -2.91 -60.10 48.48
N ALA A 553 -3.90 -59.28 48.82
CA ALA A 553 -4.91 -59.61 49.82
C ALA A 553 -5.79 -60.80 49.40
N ILE A 554 -6.23 -60.84 48.14
CA ILE A 554 -6.99 -61.97 47.59
C ILE A 554 -6.16 -63.25 47.69
N GLN A 555 -4.89 -63.21 47.30
CA GLN A 555 -4.01 -64.37 47.43
C GLN A 555 -3.86 -64.81 48.89
N ALA A 556 -3.76 -63.86 49.83
CA ALA A 556 -3.69 -64.16 51.25
C ALA A 556 -4.99 -64.79 51.79
N LEU A 557 -6.16 -64.26 51.41
CA LEU A 557 -7.46 -64.81 51.79
C LEU A 557 -7.67 -66.23 51.26
N VAL A 558 -7.25 -66.50 50.02
CA VAL A 558 -7.29 -67.86 49.46
C VAL A 558 -6.49 -68.82 50.34
N LYS A 559 -5.27 -68.43 50.74
CA LYS A 559 -4.42 -69.25 51.63
C LYS A 559 -5.05 -69.47 53.01
N GLU A 560 -5.58 -68.42 53.64
CA GLU A 560 -6.25 -68.56 54.95
C GLU A 560 -7.51 -69.45 54.86
N ASN A 561 -8.29 -69.32 53.79
CA ASN A 561 -9.48 -70.14 53.58
C ASN A 561 -9.12 -71.63 53.36
N GLU A 562 -8.06 -71.94 52.63
CA GLU A 562 -7.56 -73.31 52.48
C GLU A 562 -7.13 -73.92 53.82
N VAL A 563 -6.47 -73.13 54.68
CA VAL A 563 -6.10 -73.57 56.03
C VAL A 563 -7.35 -73.85 56.87
N LEU A 564 -8.31 -72.92 56.88
CA LEU A 564 -9.57 -73.07 57.61
C LEU A 564 -10.38 -74.30 57.14
N LYS A 565 -10.43 -74.57 55.83
CA LYS A 565 -11.09 -75.77 55.29
C LYS A 565 -10.44 -77.06 55.82
N LYS A 566 -9.10 -77.13 55.81
CA LYS A 566 -8.37 -78.29 56.36
C LYS A 566 -8.59 -78.45 57.86
N GLU A 567 -8.68 -77.36 58.61
CA GLU A 567 -8.99 -77.39 60.03
C GLU A 567 -10.42 -77.86 60.29
N ASN A 568 -11.39 -77.38 59.52
CA ASN A 568 -12.78 -77.84 59.59
C ASN A 568 -12.90 -79.33 59.26
N GLU A 569 -12.24 -79.83 58.21
CA GLU A 569 -12.22 -81.28 57.91
C GLU A 569 -11.66 -82.10 59.08
N LYS A 570 -10.59 -81.61 59.73
CA LYS A 570 -10.03 -82.26 60.91
C LYS A 570 -11.02 -82.24 62.08
N LEU A 571 -11.70 -81.12 62.32
CA LEU A 571 -12.68 -80.98 63.38
C LEU A 571 -13.92 -81.86 63.14
N GLU A 572 -14.46 -81.91 61.92
CA GLU A 572 -15.56 -82.80 61.54
C GLU A 572 -15.18 -84.28 61.75
N ASN A 573 -13.96 -84.66 61.35
CA ASN A 573 -13.46 -86.01 61.58
C ASN A 573 -13.32 -86.33 63.08
N ARG A 574 -12.99 -85.35 63.92
CA ARG A 574 -12.96 -85.51 65.39
C ARG A 574 -14.37 -85.62 65.97
N LEU A 575 -15.30 -84.79 65.50
CA LEU A 575 -16.69 -84.79 65.94
C LEU A 575 -17.35 -86.14 65.65
N LYS A 576 -17.23 -86.65 64.42
CA LYS A 576 -17.72 -88.00 64.03
C LYS A 576 -17.19 -89.10 64.94
N LYS A 577 -15.91 -89.01 65.36
CA LYS A 577 -15.32 -89.98 66.29
C LYS A 577 -15.93 -89.89 67.69
N VAL A 578 -16.20 -88.69 68.19
CA VAL A 578 -16.82 -88.48 69.51
C VAL A 578 -18.28 -88.92 69.51
N GLU A 579 -19.05 -88.57 68.48
CA GLU A 579 -20.45 -89.02 68.31
C GLU A 579 -20.55 -90.55 68.24
N ALA A 580 -19.63 -91.21 67.52
CA ALA A 580 -19.57 -92.67 67.47
C ALA A 580 -19.21 -93.33 68.82
N ILE A 581 -18.56 -92.61 69.74
CA ILE A 581 -18.29 -93.09 71.10
C ILE A 581 -19.53 -92.94 71.98
N LEU A 582 -20.23 -91.80 71.89
CA LEU A 582 -21.47 -91.55 72.64
C LEU A 582 -22.58 -92.53 72.27
N LEU A 583 -22.75 -92.84 70.98
CA LEU A 583 -23.70 -93.86 70.49
C LEU A 583 -23.37 -95.30 70.93
N LYS A 584 -22.20 -95.56 71.51
CA LYS A 584 -21.84 -96.86 72.11
C LYS A 584 -22.08 -96.92 73.62
N GLN A 585 -22.49 -95.81 74.24
CA GLN A 585 -22.72 -95.67 75.68
C GLN A 585 -24.22 -95.57 76.04
N GLU A 586 -25.10 -95.43 75.04
CA GLU A 586 -26.53 -95.79 75.10
C GLU A 586 -26.72 -97.24 74.67
#